data_AF-A0A0Q3Q8K1-F1
#
_entry.id   AF-A0A0Q3Q8K1-F1
#
_cell.length_a   1.000
_cell.length_b   1.000
_cell.length_c   1.000
_cell.angle_alpha   90.00
_cell.angle_beta   90.00
_cell.angle_gamma   90.00
#
_symmetry.space_group_name_H-M   'P 1'
#
loop_
_entity.id
_entity.type
_entity.pdbx_description
1 polymer ?
#
loop_
_entity_poly.entity_id
_entity_poly.type
_entity_poly.pdbx_seq_one_letter_code
_entity_poly.pdbx_strand_id
1 'polypeptide(L)'
;MFTNAQLQVERTGRGGTLREQYLQSKERIVANVANFAYDPYNYAFMRQLNILELFLDCITEPNEWLVEFGVGGICNSCADPANASVITQCGGIPLVVQCLSSPVKNTVNYALGGLYYLCNPSTEKRF
;
A
#
# COMPACT_ATOMS: atom_id res chain seq x y z
N MET A 1 30.15 24.29 -1.05
CA MET A 1 29.20 23.57 -1.93
C MET A 1 29.08 22.17 -1.36
N PHE A 2 28.07 21.93 -0.52
CA PHE A 2 27.87 20.64 0.13
C PHE A 2 27.28 19.68 -0.90
N THR A 3 28.06 18.67 -1.28
CA THR A 3 27.62 17.65 -2.23
C THR A 3 26.53 16.81 -1.56
N ASN A 4 25.39 16.67 -2.25
CA ASN A 4 24.21 15.91 -1.82
C ASN A 4 24.53 14.49 -1.30
N ALA A 5 25.68 13.92 -1.66
CA ALA A 5 26.12 12.59 -1.23
C ALA A 5 26.40 12.51 0.28
N GLN A 6 26.95 13.55 0.91
CA GLN A 6 27.29 13.51 2.35
C GLN A 6 26.03 13.58 3.22
N LEU A 7 25.04 14.40 2.82
CA LEU A 7 23.72 14.47 3.48
C LEU A 7 22.88 13.21 3.31
N GLN A 8 23.18 12.37 2.31
CA GLN A 8 22.51 11.09 2.09
C GLN A 8 23.10 9.95 2.95
N VAL A 9 24.38 10.04 3.33
CA VAL A 9 25.04 9.12 4.27
C VAL A 9 24.61 9.42 5.72
N GLU A 10 24.39 10.70 6.06
CA GLU A 10 23.99 11.13 7.42
C GLU A 10 22.51 10.92 7.77
N ARG A 11 21.68 10.43 6.85
CA ARG A 11 20.27 10.08 7.16
C ARG A 11 20.19 8.71 7.82
N THR A 12 20.82 8.59 8.99
CA THR A 12 20.32 7.71 10.04
C THR A 12 18.88 8.14 10.35
N GLY A 13 17.95 7.20 10.42
CA GLY A 13 16.61 7.51 10.90
C GLY A 13 16.70 8.18 12.28
N ARG A 14 15.69 8.95 12.69
CA ARG A 14 15.64 9.75 13.94
C ARG A 14 15.99 9.01 15.27
N GLY A 15 16.41 7.74 15.23
CA GLY A 15 16.89 6.95 16.37
C GLY A 15 18.16 6.09 16.12
N GLY A 16 19.02 6.43 15.16
CA GLY A 16 20.33 5.76 15.00
C GLY A 16 20.29 4.31 14.46
N THR A 17 19.15 3.86 13.94
CA THR A 17 19.04 2.55 13.28
C THR A 17 19.66 2.57 11.89
N LEU A 18 20.37 1.48 11.53
CA LEU A 18 20.92 1.29 10.18
C LEU A 18 19.78 1.32 9.16
N ARG A 19 20.01 1.93 7.99
CA ARG A 19 18.96 2.15 6.98
C ARG A 19 18.30 0.84 6.53
N GLU A 20 19.08 -0.24 6.38
CA GLU A 20 18.57 -1.57 6.04
C GLU A 20 17.62 -2.12 7.12
N GLN A 21 17.98 -1.99 8.39
CA GLN A 21 17.14 -2.41 9.52
C GLN A 21 15.85 -1.58 9.59
N TYR A 22 15.94 -0.27 9.29
CA TYR A 22 14.78 0.60 9.22
C TYR A 22 13.84 0.24 8.07
N LEU A 23 14.37 -0.10 6.89
CA LEU A 23 13.59 -0.55 5.74
C LEU A 23 12.90 -1.89 6.03
N GLN A 24 13.62 -2.88 6.59
CA GLN A 24 13.02 -4.14 7.04
C GLN A 24 11.93 -3.91 8.10
N SER A 25 12.12 -2.93 8.99
CA SER A 25 11.10 -2.55 9.97
C SER A 25 9.85 -2.02 9.30
N LYS A 26 9.98 -1.15 8.29
CA LYS A 26 8.84 -0.66 7.50
C LYS A 26 8.08 -1.79 6.81
N GLU A 27 8.79 -2.68 6.12
CA GLU A 27 8.20 -3.84 5.44
C GLU A 27 7.37 -4.69 6.41
N ARG A 28 7.94 -5.01 7.57
CA ARG A 28 7.24 -5.78 8.62
C ARG A 28 6.02 -5.07 9.17
N ILE A 29 6.08 -3.74 9.34
CA ILE A 29 4.93 -2.96 9.79
C ILE A 29 3.81 -3.02 8.76
N VAL A 30 4.10 -2.74 7.48
CA VAL A 30 3.08 -2.75 6.42
C VAL A 30 2.49 -4.14 6.24
N ALA A 31 3.30 -5.20 6.27
CA ALA A 31 2.82 -6.58 6.22
C ALA A 31 1.83 -6.91 7.34
N ASN A 32 2.15 -6.53 8.59
CA ASN A 32 1.26 -6.77 9.72
C ASN A 32 -0.04 -5.97 9.62
N VAL A 33 0.04 -4.70 9.20
CA VAL A 33 -1.14 -3.85 9.00
C VAL A 33 -2.02 -4.39 7.86
N ALA A 34 -1.42 -4.89 6.77
CA ALA A 34 -2.14 -5.55 5.69
C ALA A 34 -2.85 -6.85 6.14
N ASN A 35 -2.25 -7.62 7.05
CA ASN A 35 -2.91 -8.79 7.65
C ASN A 35 -4.10 -8.37 8.54
N PHE A 36 -3.98 -7.28 9.30
CA PHE A 36 -5.12 -6.74 10.08
C PHE A 36 -6.26 -6.24 9.19
N ALA A 37 -5.97 -5.86 7.95
CA ALA A 37 -6.96 -5.42 6.96
C ALA A 37 -7.87 -6.54 6.46
N TYR A 38 -7.69 -7.79 6.90
CA TYR A 38 -8.61 -8.87 6.61
C TYR A 38 -9.88 -8.84 7.50
N ASP A 39 -9.79 -8.27 8.71
CA ASP A 39 -10.90 -8.24 9.66
C ASP A 39 -11.77 -6.97 9.49
N PRO A 40 -13.08 -7.11 9.18
CA PRO A 40 -13.99 -5.98 9.05
C PRO A 40 -14.08 -5.08 10.29
N TYR A 41 -13.80 -5.61 11.49
CA TYR A 41 -13.73 -4.81 12.72
C TYR A 41 -12.75 -3.64 12.58
N ASN A 42 -11.66 -3.83 11.83
CA ASN A 42 -10.60 -2.85 11.68
C ASN A 42 -10.92 -1.75 10.66
N TYR A 43 -11.94 -1.91 9.82
CA TYR A 43 -12.16 -1.01 8.67
C TYR A 43 -12.48 0.43 9.07
N ALA A 44 -13.26 0.62 10.14
CA ALA A 44 -13.54 1.96 10.64
C ALA A 44 -12.26 2.66 11.12
N PHE A 45 -11.39 1.94 11.84
CA PHE A 45 -10.11 2.46 12.30
C PHE A 45 -9.15 2.73 11.13
N MET A 46 -9.14 1.87 10.11
CA MET A 46 -8.32 2.07 8.92
C MET A 46 -8.64 3.36 8.19
N ARG A 47 -9.94 3.68 8.05
CA ARG A 47 -10.38 4.95 7.47
C ARG A 47 -10.02 6.14 8.37
N GLN A 48 -10.18 6.01 9.69
CA GLN A 48 -9.86 7.08 10.64
C GLN A 48 -8.35 7.40 10.70
N LEU A 49 -7.50 6.40 10.44
CA LEU A 49 -6.05 6.49 10.51
C LEU A 49 -5.38 6.61 9.13
N ASN A 50 -6.16 6.80 8.07
CA ASN A 50 -5.70 6.91 6.68
C ASN A 50 -4.80 5.73 6.22
N ILE A 51 -5.13 4.53 6.69
CA ILE A 51 -4.36 3.31 6.38
C ILE A 51 -4.54 2.90 4.90
N LEU A 52 -5.69 3.20 4.30
CA LEU A 52 -5.95 2.88 2.90
C LEU A 52 -5.03 3.70 1.99
N GLU A 53 -4.87 4.98 2.28
CA GLU A 53 -3.95 5.89 1.60
C GLU A 53 -2.50 5.49 1.83
N LEU A 54 -2.14 5.08 3.06
CA LEU A 54 -0.82 4.53 3.35
C LEU A 54 -0.50 3.31 2.46
N PHE A 55 -1.47 2.41 2.23
CA PHE A 55 -1.26 1.28 1.32
C PHE A 55 -1.05 1.74 -0.13
N LEU A 56 -1.78 2.76 -0.59
CA LEU A 56 -1.57 3.34 -1.92
C LEU A 56 -0.17 3.97 -2.05
N ASP A 57 0.29 4.70 -1.03
CA ASP A 57 1.65 5.25 -0.99
C ASP A 57 2.69 4.12 -1.11
N CYS A 58 2.47 3.00 -0.41
CA CYS A 58 3.36 1.83 -0.48
C CYS A 58 3.44 1.21 -1.88
N ILE A 59 2.37 1.26 -2.68
CA ILE A 59 2.36 0.78 -4.08
C ILE A 59 3.28 1.64 -4.98
N THR A 60 3.50 2.90 -4.62
CA THR A 60 4.37 3.81 -5.40
C THR A 60 5.85 3.72 -5.02
N GLU A 61 6.18 3.01 -3.93
CA GLU A 61 7.54 2.85 -3.48
C GLU A 61 8.34 1.91 -4.41
N PRO A 62 9.67 2.11 -4.54
CA PRO A 62 10.51 1.25 -5.37
C PRO A 62 10.76 -0.13 -4.74
N ASN A 63 10.35 -0.36 -3.50
CA ASN A 63 10.59 -1.59 -2.77
C ASN A 63 9.47 -2.61 -3.04
N GLU A 64 9.81 -3.72 -3.70
CA GLU A 64 8.85 -4.76 -4.11
C GLU A 64 8.03 -5.33 -2.94
N TRP A 65 8.60 -5.43 -1.73
CA TRP A 65 7.88 -5.89 -0.54
C TRP A 65 6.82 -4.89 -0.10
N LEU A 66 7.15 -3.59 -0.12
CA LEU A 66 6.17 -2.54 0.20
C LEU A 66 5.04 -2.52 -0.84
N VAL A 67 5.37 -2.72 -2.12
CA VAL A 67 4.36 -2.82 -3.19
C VAL A 67 3.46 -4.04 -2.95
N GLU A 68 4.04 -5.22 -2.70
CA GLU A 68 3.29 -6.46 -2.42
C GLU A 68 2.36 -6.30 -1.22
N PHE A 69 2.86 -5.81 -0.09
CA PHE A 69 2.06 -5.65 1.12
C PHE A 69 1.05 -4.50 1.00
N GLY A 70 1.38 -3.43 0.28
CA GLY A 70 0.46 -2.34 -0.03
C GLY A 70 -0.75 -2.84 -0.81
N VAL A 71 -0.52 -3.51 -1.96
CA VAL A 71 -1.63 -4.07 -2.74
C VAL A 71 -2.37 -5.19 -2.00
N GLY A 72 -1.66 -5.97 -1.17
CA GLY A 72 -2.28 -6.97 -0.29
C GLY A 72 -3.24 -6.35 0.72
N GLY A 73 -2.86 -5.23 1.36
CA GLY A 73 -3.71 -4.47 2.26
C GLY A 73 -4.95 -3.88 1.57
N ILE A 74 -4.78 -3.39 0.33
CA ILE A 74 -5.91 -2.97 -0.52
C ILE A 74 -6.84 -4.14 -0.81
N CYS A 75 -6.30 -5.27 -1.26
CA CYS A 75 -7.07 -6.47 -1.58
C CYS A 75 -7.89 -6.96 -0.37
N ASN A 76 -7.29 -6.99 0.81
CA ASN A 76 -7.95 -7.46 2.03
C ASN A 76 -9.08 -6.53 2.52
N SER A 77 -9.00 -5.23 2.23
CA SER A 77 -9.94 -4.22 2.76
C SER A 77 -11.01 -3.77 1.77
N CYS A 78 -10.78 -3.93 0.46
CA CYS A 78 -11.62 -3.36 -0.59
C CYS A 78 -12.96 -4.08 -0.82
N ALA A 79 -13.22 -5.22 -0.17
CA ALA A 79 -14.53 -5.85 -0.19
C ALA A 79 -15.60 -5.00 0.52
N ASP A 80 -15.21 -4.13 1.45
CA ASP A 80 -16.10 -3.16 2.07
C ASP A 80 -16.35 -1.95 1.14
N PRO A 81 -17.62 -1.61 0.84
CA PRO A 81 -17.94 -0.51 -0.06
C PRO A 81 -17.40 0.85 0.41
N ALA A 82 -17.34 1.10 1.72
CA ALA A 82 -16.80 2.37 2.22
C ALA A 82 -15.28 2.46 1.99
N ASN A 83 -14.54 1.38 2.24
CA ASN A 83 -13.12 1.31 1.90
C ASN A 83 -12.88 1.44 0.38
N ALA A 84 -13.63 0.67 -0.43
CA ALA A 84 -13.54 0.74 -1.89
C ALA A 84 -13.78 2.16 -2.42
N SER A 85 -14.73 2.89 -1.82
CA SER A 85 -15.01 4.27 -2.17
C SER A 85 -13.83 5.20 -1.86
N VAL A 86 -13.18 5.06 -0.70
CA VAL A 86 -11.98 5.84 -0.34
C VAL A 86 -10.84 5.53 -1.32
N ILE A 87 -10.54 4.24 -1.52
CA ILE A 87 -9.47 3.79 -2.43
C ILE A 87 -9.67 4.35 -3.84
N THR A 88 -10.91 4.31 -4.35
CA THR A 88 -11.23 4.84 -5.68
C THR A 88 -11.08 6.36 -5.73
N GLN A 89 -11.51 7.09 -4.70
CA GLN A 89 -11.37 8.56 -4.64
C GLN A 89 -9.91 9.02 -4.60
N CYS A 90 -9.05 8.21 -3.98
CA CYS A 90 -7.61 8.45 -3.91
C CYS A 90 -6.86 8.03 -5.19
N GLY A 91 -7.57 7.66 -6.27
CA GLY A 91 -6.91 7.23 -7.52
C GLY A 91 -6.25 5.85 -7.42
N GLY A 92 -6.74 4.99 -6.53
CA GLY A 92 -6.14 3.68 -6.28
C GLY A 92 -6.26 2.69 -7.44
N ILE A 93 -7.30 2.80 -8.28
CA ILE A 93 -7.51 1.80 -9.35
C ILE A 93 -6.36 1.77 -10.37
N PRO A 94 -5.91 2.91 -10.95
CA PRO A 94 -4.73 2.93 -11.81
C PRO A 94 -3.48 2.30 -11.17
N LEU A 95 -3.25 2.55 -9.88
CA LEU A 95 -2.12 1.99 -9.14
C LEU A 95 -2.22 0.47 -9.01
N VAL A 96 -3.41 -0.06 -8.69
CA VAL A 96 -3.63 -1.50 -8.61
C VAL A 96 -3.54 -2.16 -10.00
N VAL A 97 -3.99 -1.49 -11.06
CA VAL A 97 -3.83 -1.97 -12.45
C VAL A 97 -2.34 -2.07 -12.82
N GLN A 98 -1.51 -1.10 -12.43
CA GLN A 98 -0.07 -1.15 -12.67
C GLN A 98 0.58 -2.40 -12.03
N CYS A 99 0.12 -2.81 -10.84
CA CYS A 99 0.60 -4.00 -10.14
C CYS A 99 0.40 -5.31 -10.93
N LEU A 100 -0.49 -5.36 -11.92
CA LEU A 100 -0.68 -6.53 -12.78
C LEU A 100 0.54 -6.84 -13.66
N SER A 101 1.42 -5.86 -13.89
CA SER A 101 2.66 -6.04 -14.65
C SER A 101 3.86 -6.42 -13.77
N SER A 102 3.65 -6.63 -12.46
CA SER A 102 4.72 -6.97 -11.53
C SER A 102 5.33 -8.36 -11.83
N PRO A 103 6.66 -8.54 -11.69
CA PRO A 103 7.28 -9.86 -11.73
C PRO A 103 6.94 -10.72 -10.49
N VAL A 104 6.40 -10.10 -9.43
CA VAL A 104 6.05 -10.77 -8.16
C VAL A 104 4.64 -11.34 -8.25
N LYS A 105 4.53 -12.67 -8.25
CA LYS A 105 3.28 -13.41 -8.39
C LYS A 105 2.20 -12.99 -7.38
N ASN A 106 2.60 -12.77 -6.11
CA ASN A 106 1.65 -12.38 -5.06
C ASN A 106 1.07 -10.99 -5.33
N THR A 107 1.90 -10.02 -5.71
CA THR A 107 1.45 -8.68 -6.12
C THR A 107 0.40 -8.74 -7.22
N VAL A 108 0.62 -9.58 -8.24
CA VAL A 108 -0.36 -9.77 -9.34
C VAL A 108 -1.65 -10.42 -8.81
N ASN A 109 -1.56 -11.44 -7.96
CA ASN A 109 -2.74 -12.09 -7.38
C ASN A 109 -3.59 -11.13 -6.54
N TYR A 110 -2.95 -10.33 -5.66
CA TYR A 110 -3.64 -9.32 -4.87
C TYR A 110 -4.23 -8.22 -5.74
N ALA A 111 -3.54 -7.80 -6.80
CA ALA A 111 -4.07 -6.83 -7.74
C ALA A 111 -5.33 -7.34 -8.44
N LEU A 112 -5.32 -8.59 -8.93
CA LEU A 112 -6.51 -9.22 -9.52
C LEU A 112 -7.67 -9.31 -8.52
N GLY A 113 -7.40 -9.78 -7.30
CA GLY A 113 -8.40 -9.88 -6.23
C GLY A 113 -8.96 -8.52 -5.83
N GLY A 114 -8.12 -7.50 -5.71
CA GLY A 114 -8.54 -6.14 -5.41
C GLY A 114 -9.40 -5.53 -6.51
N LEU A 115 -8.99 -5.69 -7.78
CA LEU A 115 -9.75 -5.17 -8.93
C LEU A 115 -11.11 -5.82 -9.08
N TYR A 116 -11.28 -7.09 -8.69
CA TYR A 116 -12.59 -7.73 -8.68
C TYR A 116 -13.62 -6.95 -7.84
N TYR A 117 -13.21 -6.42 -6.69
CA TYR A 117 -14.08 -5.61 -5.83
C TYR A 117 -14.11 -4.14 -6.26
N LEU A 118 -12.98 -3.59 -6.69
CA LEU A 118 -12.87 -2.16 -7.04
C LEU A 118 -13.51 -1.82 -8.40
N CYS A 119 -13.57 -2.74 -9.35
CA CYS A 119 -14.16 -2.51 -10.68
C CYS A 119 -15.56 -3.12 -10.76
N ASN A 120 -16.54 -2.44 -10.17
CA ASN A 120 -17.94 -2.84 -10.19
C ASN A 120 -18.84 -1.70 -10.71
N PRO A 121 -20.12 -1.95 -11.03
CA PRO A 121 -21.00 -0.90 -11.60
C PRO A 121 -21.11 0.38 -10.75
N SER A 122 -20.85 0.28 -9.44
CA SER A 122 -20.87 1.43 -8.52
C SER A 122 -19.63 2.33 -8.66
N THR A 123 -18.53 1.82 -9.22
CA THR A 123 -17.26 2.54 -9.43
C THR A 123 -17.01 2.91 -10.89
N GLU A 124 -17.86 2.45 -11.82
CA GLU A 124 -17.75 2.65 -13.28
C GLU A 124 -17.62 4.12 -13.73
N LYS A 125 -18.16 5.09 -12.97
CA LYS A 125 -18.17 6.52 -13.33
C LYS A 125 -16.92 7.32 -12.92
N ARG A 126 -15.87 6.66 -12.43
CA ARG A 126 -14.71 7.34 -11.81
C ARG A 126 -13.38 7.11 -12.55
N PHE A 127 -13.47 6.64 -13.80
CA PHE A 127 -12.34 6.48 -14.72
C PHE A 127 -12.23 7.66 -15.68
#